data_AF-A0A7S2G534-F1
#
_entry.id   AF-A0A7S2G534-F1
#
_cell.length_a   1.000
_cell.length_b   1.000
_cell.length_c   1.000
_cell.angle_alpha   90.00
_cell.angle_beta   90.00
_cell.angle_gamma   90.00
#
_symmetry.space_group_name_H-M   'P 1'
#
loop_
_entity.id
_entity.type
_entity.pdbx_description
1 polymer ?
#
loop_
_entity_poly.entity_id
_entity_poly.type
_entity_poly.pdbx_seq_one_letter_code
_entity_poly.pdbx_strand_id
1 'polypeptide(L)'
;MTGIVTRVNNPPWNAEHLHWLVDVLLFWIMLFWIAMLEGCQISIVGLQGHDPETFKETHPRAYKSCKLVLAGANVERFLVGRQFLLLFNGFLVSRIGGGQNLQNFAMGGWLWDPFPTQFLFSNGVLLMVVIVALGQLPTQLVAADKLLGFFNLPLGHYYLVVLPCLAVEFLGLTHSSYLLKDLLCAICKIDQSAADPAKAMKKDVWYYARCVLSVCIVILSGTFVIKGIALGQTNATEGPGWDELPGAAAVVVSLLFMFMLACAEGLQVSLVSLTRTRWSSLEKSSPLAYRTCRLAFRGSHMNAFLVGRQFLTAMNMVLLARVTSYAGTEGALLPGGDWGFGQGFNAALLQTGFMGALLVVNVAQLASQVTASIFPVAVINNHFMNWTLRLTLLIEFTGIVNACWPLAKLMERAFRMAPDPINCHLDGAKQSSTSGKIVIQWTPNTAVEAAVERAVVEEAAVERAAVE
;
A
#
# COMPACT_ATOMS: atom_id res chain seq x y z
N MET A 1 -18.81 35.70 18.37
CA MET A 1 -18.25 35.68 17.02
C MET A 1 -18.62 34.34 16.39
N THR A 2 -19.79 34.31 15.80
CA THR A 2 -20.35 33.22 15.01
C THR A 2 -20.07 33.55 13.56
N GLY A 3 -19.24 32.76 12.89
CA GLY A 3 -18.95 32.92 11.47
C GLY A 3 -17.49 32.73 11.11
N ILE A 4 -17.27 31.83 10.15
CA ILE A 4 -16.15 31.80 9.18
C ILE A 4 -14.89 30.98 9.54
N VAL A 5 -14.79 30.33 10.70
CA VAL A 5 -13.60 29.47 11.01
C VAL A 5 -13.94 28.03 11.45
N THR A 6 -15.22 27.65 11.43
CA THR A 6 -15.65 26.33 11.93
C THR A 6 -16.52 25.64 10.90
N ARG A 7 -15.96 24.61 10.23
CA ARG A 7 -16.62 23.40 9.67
C ARG A 7 -15.86 22.83 8.47
N VAL A 8 -14.65 22.33 8.66
CA VAL A 8 -14.12 21.28 7.74
C VAL A 8 -13.22 20.31 8.51
N ASN A 9 -13.86 19.33 9.14
CA ASN A 9 -13.44 17.94 9.39
C ASN A 9 -14.63 17.19 10.00
N ASN A 10 -15.84 17.46 9.49
CA ASN A 10 -17.01 16.74 9.99
C ASN A 10 -17.00 15.33 9.38
N PRO A 11 -17.17 14.28 10.19
CA PRO A 11 -17.60 12.99 9.64
C PRO A 11 -18.89 13.16 8.82
N PRO A 12 -19.29 12.19 7.98
CA PRO A 12 -20.50 12.31 7.14
C PRO A 12 -21.82 12.44 7.94
N TRP A 13 -21.76 12.46 9.28
CA TRP A 13 -22.85 12.73 10.20
C TRP A 13 -22.63 14.06 10.95
N ASN A 14 -23.72 14.69 11.39
CA ASN A 14 -23.67 15.94 12.16
C ASN A 14 -22.96 15.74 13.52
N ALA A 15 -21.68 16.09 13.58
CA ALA A 15 -20.86 16.03 14.79
C ALA A 15 -21.40 16.92 15.94
N GLU A 16 -22.26 17.91 15.65
CA GLU A 16 -22.91 18.76 16.65
C GLU A 16 -23.89 18.00 17.57
N HIS A 17 -24.26 16.75 17.23
CA HIS A 17 -25.19 15.93 18.01
C HIS A 17 -24.64 14.56 18.42
N LEU A 18 -23.40 14.22 18.03
CA LEU A 18 -22.78 12.96 18.43
C LEU A 18 -21.85 13.17 19.63
N HIS A 19 -21.93 12.26 20.60
CA HIS A 19 -21.04 12.26 21.76
C HIS A 19 -19.61 11.95 21.30
N TRP A 20 -18.62 12.73 21.74
CA TRP A 20 -17.19 12.56 21.38
C TRP A 20 -16.65 11.13 21.57
N LEU A 21 -17.24 10.36 22.49
CA LEU A 21 -16.95 8.94 22.69
C LEU A 21 -17.22 8.10 21.44
N VAL A 22 -18.25 8.42 20.67
CA VAL A 22 -18.60 7.68 19.44
C VAL A 22 -17.50 7.88 18.40
N ASP A 23 -16.99 9.09 18.25
CA ASP A 23 -15.89 9.39 17.32
C ASP A 23 -14.60 8.67 17.75
N VAL A 24 -14.29 8.65 19.06
CA VAL A 24 -13.15 7.89 19.59
C VAL A 24 -13.31 6.39 19.34
N LEU A 25 -14.48 5.81 19.62
CA LEU A 25 -14.74 4.39 19.38
C LEU A 25 -14.64 4.06 17.89
N LEU A 26 -15.25 4.88 17.03
CA LEU A 26 -15.24 4.66 15.59
C LEU A 26 -13.82 4.80 15.03
N PHE A 27 -13.03 5.76 15.51
CA PHE A 27 -11.61 5.90 15.18
C PHE A 27 -10.83 4.62 15.46
N TRP A 28 -10.95 4.06 16.67
CA TRP A 28 -10.24 2.84 17.05
C TRP A 28 -10.75 1.60 16.32
N ILE A 29 -12.05 1.50 16.04
CA ILE A 29 -12.62 0.40 15.25
C ILE A 29 -12.08 0.44 13.81
N MET A 30 -12.06 1.62 13.19
CA MET A 30 -11.52 1.77 11.83
C MET A 30 -10.01 1.51 11.79
N LEU A 31 -9.26 2.00 12.79
CA LEU A 31 -7.81 1.74 12.89
C LEU A 31 -7.51 0.25 13.09
N PHE A 32 -8.30 -0.44 13.92
CA PHE A 32 -8.23 -1.89 14.07
C PHE A 32 -8.53 -2.60 12.74
N TRP A 33 -9.56 -2.15 12.01
CA TRP A 33 -9.91 -2.76 10.73
C TRP A 33 -8.81 -2.58 9.68
N ILE A 34 -8.21 -1.39 9.60
CA ILE A 34 -7.03 -1.10 8.78
C ILE A 34 -5.88 -2.05 9.14
N ALA A 35 -5.58 -2.20 10.43
CA ALA A 35 -4.52 -3.09 10.92
C ALA A 35 -4.75 -4.55 10.46
N MET A 36 -6.00 -5.03 10.53
CA MET A 36 -6.35 -6.38 10.10
C MET A 36 -6.26 -6.57 8.58
N LEU A 37 -6.70 -5.58 7.78
CA LEU A 37 -6.62 -5.62 6.32
C LEU A 37 -5.17 -5.73 5.83
N GLU A 38 -4.25 -5.01 6.46
CA GLU A 38 -2.84 -4.98 6.11
C GLU A 38 -2.12 -6.29 6.48
N GLY A 39 -2.28 -6.76 7.72
CA GLY A 39 -1.69 -8.03 8.15
C GLY A 39 -2.23 -9.22 7.35
N CYS A 40 -3.55 -9.26 7.07
CA CYS A 40 -4.15 -10.33 6.28
C CYS A 40 -3.63 -10.37 4.84
N GLN A 41 -3.33 -9.21 4.22
CA GLN A 41 -2.74 -9.21 2.88
C GLN A 41 -1.40 -9.93 2.87
N ILE A 42 -0.51 -9.62 3.81
CA ILE A 42 0.81 -10.27 3.89
C ILE A 42 0.64 -11.77 4.11
N SER A 43 -0.20 -12.19 5.06
CA SER A 43 -0.48 -13.61 5.31
C SER A 43 -1.07 -14.32 4.08
N ILE A 44 -2.06 -13.73 3.41
CA ILE A 44 -2.72 -14.35 2.26
C ILE A 44 -1.76 -14.44 1.08
N VAL A 45 -1.08 -13.35 0.72
CA VAL A 45 -0.12 -13.34 -0.40
C VAL A 45 1.06 -14.24 -0.10
N GLY A 46 1.55 -14.19 1.14
CA GLY A 46 2.57 -15.09 1.62
C GLY A 46 2.12 -16.54 1.53
N LEU A 47 0.89 -16.92 1.91
CA LEU A 47 0.41 -18.31 1.86
C LEU A 47 0.01 -18.79 0.45
N GLN A 48 0.08 -17.95 -0.59
CA GLN A 48 -0.16 -18.39 -1.96
C GLN A 48 0.82 -19.47 -2.39
N GLY A 49 0.30 -20.62 -2.83
CA GLY A 49 1.11 -21.76 -3.28
C GLY A 49 1.37 -22.84 -2.22
N HIS A 50 0.89 -22.66 -0.98
CA HIS A 50 0.78 -23.79 -0.04
C HIS A 50 -0.58 -24.45 -0.13
N ASP A 51 -0.58 -25.78 -0.03
CA ASP A 51 -1.81 -26.54 0.14
C ASP A 51 -2.40 -26.26 1.53
N PRO A 52 -3.62 -25.67 1.62
CA PRO A 52 -4.28 -25.40 2.88
C PRO A 52 -4.43 -26.62 3.79
N GLU A 53 -4.56 -27.82 3.21
CA GLU A 53 -4.79 -29.04 4.00
C GLU A 53 -3.62 -29.36 4.95
N THR A 54 -2.40 -28.90 4.64
CA THR A 54 -1.19 -29.12 5.45
C THR A 54 -1.31 -28.59 6.88
N PHE A 55 -2.06 -27.50 7.07
CA PHE A 55 -2.18 -26.81 8.37
C PHE A 55 -3.60 -26.83 8.93
N LYS A 56 -4.45 -27.74 8.43
CA LYS A 56 -5.83 -27.89 8.89
C LYS A 56 -5.95 -28.19 10.38
N GLU A 57 -5.14 -29.13 10.87
CA GLU A 57 -5.15 -29.57 12.27
C GLU A 57 -4.41 -28.57 13.19
N THR A 58 -3.36 -27.92 12.69
CA THR A 58 -2.54 -27.00 13.50
C THR A 58 -3.15 -25.59 13.59
N HIS A 59 -3.74 -25.10 12.50
CA HIS A 59 -4.25 -23.73 12.37
C HIS A 59 -5.66 -23.71 11.72
N PRO A 60 -6.71 -24.18 12.42
CA PRO A 60 -8.03 -24.39 11.82
C PRO A 60 -8.71 -23.09 11.35
N ARG A 61 -8.43 -21.94 11.99
CA ARG A 61 -9.00 -20.65 11.58
C ARG A 61 -8.32 -20.11 10.33
N ALA A 62 -6.99 -20.22 10.27
CA ALA A 62 -6.23 -19.89 9.07
C ALA A 62 -6.64 -20.78 7.90
N TYR A 63 -6.84 -22.09 8.14
CA TYR A 63 -7.35 -23.03 7.13
C TYR A 63 -8.69 -22.60 6.53
N LYS A 64 -9.68 -22.25 7.36
CA LYS A 64 -11.01 -21.81 6.89
C LYS A 64 -10.91 -20.61 5.93
N SER A 65 -10.08 -19.64 6.27
CA SER A 65 -9.85 -18.45 5.45
C SER A 65 -9.05 -18.77 4.18
N CYS A 66 -7.95 -19.53 4.31
CA CYS A 66 -7.10 -19.91 3.18
C CYS A 66 -7.86 -20.77 2.16
N LYS A 67 -8.70 -21.70 2.61
CA LYS A 67 -9.53 -22.54 1.74
C LYS A 67 -10.43 -21.72 0.83
N LEU A 68 -10.97 -20.60 1.32
CA LEU A 68 -11.81 -19.72 0.52
C LEU A 68 -10.99 -18.81 -0.40
N VAL A 69 -9.94 -18.19 0.13
CA VAL A 69 -9.17 -17.16 -0.60
C VAL A 69 -8.26 -17.79 -1.64
N LEU A 70 -7.62 -18.92 -1.35
CA LEU A 70 -6.73 -19.62 -2.28
C LEU A 70 -7.49 -20.45 -3.33
N ALA A 71 -8.83 -20.48 -3.26
CA ALA A 71 -9.64 -21.14 -4.27
C ALA A 71 -9.78 -20.27 -5.53
N GLY A 72 -9.18 -20.73 -6.64
CA GLY A 72 -9.27 -20.07 -7.94
C GLY A 72 -8.74 -18.64 -7.92
N ALA A 73 -9.49 -17.71 -8.53
CA ALA A 73 -9.13 -16.29 -8.63
C ALA A 73 -9.52 -15.44 -7.40
N ASN A 74 -9.81 -16.06 -6.26
CA ASN A 74 -10.31 -15.32 -5.09
C ASN A 74 -9.23 -14.49 -4.38
N VAL A 75 -7.96 -14.81 -4.60
CA VAL A 75 -6.82 -14.00 -4.15
C VAL A 75 -6.87 -12.63 -4.78
N GLU A 76 -7.00 -12.58 -6.10
CA GLU A 76 -7.01 -11.33 -6.87
C GLU A 76 -8.24 -10.51 -6.48
N ARG A 77 -9.40 -11.17 -6.33
CA ARG A 77 -10.63 -10.53 -5.84
C ARG A 77 -10.45 -9.96 -4.44
N PHE A 78 -9.79 -10.69 -3.55
CA PHE A 78 -9.47 -10.22 -2.21
C PHE A 78 -8.58 -8.98 -2.24
N LEU A 79 -7.50 -8.98 -3.05
CA LEU A 79 -6.60 -7.83 -3.18
C LEU A 79 -7.37 -6.58 -3.66
N VAL A 80 -8.25 -6.74 -4.65
CA VAL A 80 -9.07 -5.67 -5.20
C VAL A 80 -10.05 -5.11 -4.16
N GLY A 81 -10.81 -5.97 -3.49
CA GLY A 81 -11.76 -5.56 -2.46
C GLY A 81 -11.10 -4.95 -1.22
N ARG A 82 -9.94 -5.50 -0.81
CA ARG A 82 -9.15 -4.99 0.32
C ARG A 82 -8.68 -3.58 0.08
N GLN A 83 -8.17 -3.27 -1.11
CA GLN A 83 -7.67 -1.93 -1.39
C GLN A 83 -8.76 -0.87 -1.28
N PHE A 84 -9.97 -1.18 -1.75
CA PHE A 84 -11.11 -0.29 -1.58
C PHE A 84 -11.46 -0.11 -0.10
N LEU A 85 -11.56 -1.19 0.68
CA LEU A 85 -11.86 -1.11 2.11
C LEU A 85 -10.78 -0.37 2.90
N LEU A 86 -9.50 -0.57 2.55
CA LEU A 86 -8.40 0.15 3.18
C LEU A 86 -8.53 1.66 2.90
N LEU A 87 -8.81 2.03 1.64
CA LEU A 87 -9.02 3.43 1.29
C LEU A 87 -10.25 4.01 2.02
N PHE A 88 -11.36 3.28 2.03
CA PHE A 88 -12.59 3.72 2.67
C PHE A 88 -12.37 3.95 4.17
N ASN A 89 -11.73 3.01 4.87
CA ASN A 89 -11.41 3.16 6.28
C ASN A 89 -10.38 4.27 6.52
N GLY A 90 -9.35 4.38 5.68
CA GLY A 90 -8.38 5.47 5.75
C GLY A 90 -9.04 6.83 5.59
N PHE A 91 -9.98 6.95 4.66
CA PHE A 91 -10.80 8.13 4.48
C PHE A 91 -11.63 8.45 5.73
N LEU A 92 -12.38 7.49 6.27
CA LEU A 92 -13.16 7.71 7.49
C LEU A 92 -12.29 8.13 8.69
N VAL A 93 -11.16 7.44 8.91
CA VAL A 93 -10.20 7.81 9.96
C VAL A 93 -9.65 9.21 9.74
N SER A 94 -9.34 9.58 8.49
CA SER A 94 -8.87 10.92 8.15
C SER A 94 -9.89 12.01 8.45
N ARG A 95 -11.20 11.71 8.34
CA ARG A 95 -12.27 12.65 8.66
C ARG A 95 -12.45 12.84 10.16
N ILE A 96 -12.25 11.78 10.94
CA ILE A 96 -12.44 11.82 12.40
C ILE A 96 -11.20 12.38 13.10
N GLY A 97 -10.01 11.95 12.67
CA GLY A 97 -8.74 12.32 13.29
C GLY A 97 -7.98 13.43 12.56
N GLY A 98 -8.51 13.96 11.46
CA GLY A 98 -7.86 14.99 10.65
C GLY A 98 -7.65 16.30 11.41
N GLY A 99 -6.50 16.92 11.21
CA GLY A 99 -6.26 18.27 11.72
C GLY A 99 -7.03 19.32 10.93
N GLN A 100 -7.63 20.28 11.63
CA GLN A 100 -8.25 21.46 11.01
C GLN A 100 -7.16 22.45 10.59
N ASN A 101 -7.44 23.25 9.55
CA ASN A 101 -6.55 24.35 9.16
C ASN A 101 -6.51 25.40 10.26
N LEU A 102 -5.50 25.30 11.13
CA LEU A 102 -5.25 26.22 12.23
C LEU A 102 -3.94 26.96 11.96
N GLN A 103 -3.89 28.26 12.28
CA GLN A 103 -2.65 29.01 12.22
C GLN A 103 -1.73 28.66 13.40
N ASN A 104 -2.29 28.55 14.61
CA ASN A 104 -1.57 28.14 15.81
C ASN A 104 -2.38 27.07 16.53
N PHE A 105 -1.78 25.90 16.77
CA PHE A 105 -2.40 24.83 17.54
C PHE A 105 -2.07 25.01 19.02
N ALA A 106 -3.11 25.06 19.86
CA ALA A 106 -2.95 25.18 21.30
C ALA A 106 -3.34 23.85 21.98
N MET A 107 -2.43 23.28 22.76
CA MET A 107 -2.68 22.10 23.60
C MET A 107 -2.42 22.45 25.06
N GLY A 108 -3.48 22.69 25.83
CA GLY A 108 -3.36 23.16 27.21
C GLY A 108 -2.65 24.52 27.27
N GLY A 109 -1.48 24.57 27.93
CA GLY A 109 -0.63 25.76 28.00
C GLY A 109 0.41 25.88 26.87
N TRP A 110 0.48 24.92 25.95
CA TRP A 110 1.48 24.90 24.88
C TRP A 110 0.90 25.48 23.60
N LEU A 111 1.46 26.58 23.12
CA LEU A 111 1.15 27.17 21.82
C LEU A 111 2.20 26.70 20.80
N TRP A 112 1.77 26.04 19.74
CA TRP A 112 2.66 25.59 18.68
C TRP A 112 2.87 26.72 17.68
N ASP A 113 4.10 26.87 17.21
CA ASP A 113 4.42 27.79 16.13
C ASP A 113 3.66 27.43 14.83
N PRO A 114 3.53 28.38 13.88
CA PRO A 114 2.80 28.14 12.65
C PRO A 114 3.34 26.99 11.80
N PHE A 115 4.67 26.86 11.74
CA PHE A 115 5.32 25.78 10.98
C PHE A 115 4.96 24.37 11.48
N PRO A 116 5.20 24.01 12.76
CA PRO A 116 4.81 22.69 13.27
C PRO A 116 3.28 22.52 13.26
N THR A 117 2.50 23.58 13.48
CA THR A 117 1.03 23.51 13.39
C THR A 117 0.57 23.11 11.98
N GLN A 118 1.12 23.75 10.95
CA GLN A 118 0.75 23.45 9.56
C GLN A 118 1.27 22.07 9.14
N PHE A 119 2.55 21.79 9.38
CA PHE A 119 3.18 20.55 8.92
C PHE A 119 2.68 19.31 9.67
N LEU A 120 2.64 19.34 11.01
CA LEU A 120 2.31 18.15 11.81
C LEU A 120 0.81 17.93 11.94
N PHE A 121 0.04 19.00 12.17
CA PHE A 121 -1.40 18.91 12.44
C PHE A 121 -2.25 19.16 11.18
N SER A 122 -2.15 20.32 10.56
CA SER A 122 -3.02 20.70 9.43
C SER A 122 -2.81 19.83 8.19
N ASN A 123 -1.57 19.39 7.94
CA ASN A 123 -1.24 18.46 6.85
C ASN A 123 -1.49 16.99 7.19
N GLY A 124 -1.96 16.68 8.41
CA GLY A 124 -2.32 15.32 8.80
C GLY A 124 -1.13 14.38 8.97
N VAL A 125 0.11 14.89 9.07
CA VAL A 125 1.33 14.07 9.24
C VAL A 125 1.28 13.31 10.57
N LEU A 126 0.80 13.91 11.66
CA LEU A 126 0.62 13.20 12.94
C LEU A 126 -0.38 12.06 12.81
N LEU A 127 -1.52 12.32 12.15
CA LEU A 127 -2.53 11.31 11.92
C LEU A 127 -1.98 10.17 11.05
N MET A 128 -1.22 10.49 10.01
CA MET A 128 -0.52 9.52 9.18
C MET A 128 0.42 8.65 10.03
N VAL A 129 1.23 9.25 10.91
CA VAL A 129 2.11 8.50 11.82
C VAL A 129 1.30 7.57 12.72
N VAL A 130 0.16 8.01 13.26
CA VAL A 130 -0.73 7.16 14.07
C VAL A 130 -1.25 5.98 13.24
N ILE A 131 -1.80 6.22 12.05
CA ILE A 131 -2.35 5.17 11.18
C ILE A 131 -1.26 4.17 10.79
N VAL A 132 -0.09 4.65 10.38
CA VAL A 132 1.00 3.83 9.87
C VAL A 132 1.72 3.08 11.00
N ALA A 133 2.20 3.80 12.01
CA ALA A 133 3.06 3.22 13.04
C ALA A 133 2.28 2.40 14.07
N LEU A 134 1.04 2.79 14.39
CA LEU A 134 0.20 2.04 15.35
C LEU A 134 -0.76 1.07 14.67
N GLY A 135 -1.36 1.44 13.54
CA GLY A 135 -2.33 0.62 12.84
C GLY A 135 -1.69 -0.40 11.88
N GLN A 136 -1.05 0.09 10.83
CA GLN A 136 -0.70 -0.73 9.66
C GLN A 136 0.58 -1.56 9.86
N LEU A 137 1.67 -0.93 10.31
CA LEU A 137 2.99 -1.56 10.35
C LEU A 137 3.12 -2.74 11.32
N PRO A 138 2.60 -2.67 12.56
CA PRO A 138 2.80 -3.76 13.52
C PRO A 138 2.21 -5.08 13.04
N THR A 139 1.01 -5.04 12.44
CA THR A 139 0.36 -6.25 11.91
C THR A 139 1.02 -6.76 10.65
N GLN A 140 1.50 -5.88 9.77
CA GLN A 140 2.30 -6.28 8.60
C GLN A 140 3.59 -6.99 8.98
N LEU A 141 4.33 -6.44 9.95
CA LEU A 141 5.60 -7.01 10.40
C LEU A 141 5.41 -8.38 11.04
N VAL A 142 4.41 -8.51 11.92
CA VAL A 142 4.13 -9.81 12.56
C VAL A 142 3.61 -10.82 11.56
N ALA A 143 2.76 -10.41 10.61
CA ALA A 143 2.31 -11.29 9.54
C ALA A 143 3.47 -11.72 8.63
N ALA A 144 4.44 -10.85 8.35
CA ALA A 144 5.61 -11.18 7.52
C ALA A 144 6.54 -12.21 8.16
N ASP A 145 6.66 -12.19 9.50
CA ASP A 145 7.48 -13.16 10.24
C ASP A 145 6.72 -14.46 10.55
N LYS A 146 5.42 -14.37 10.85
CA LYS A 146 4.55 -15.47 11.30
C LYS A 146 3.21 -15.43 10.56
N LEU A 147 3.23 -15.87 9.30
CA LEU A 147 2.10 -15.84 8.37
C LEU A 147 0.89 -16.60 8.94
N LEU A 148 1.08 -17.87 9.34
CA LEU A 148 0.02 -18.73 9.88
C LEU A 148 -0.33 -18.34 11.31
N GLY A 149 0.68 -17.98 12.11
CA GLY A 149 0.50 -17.53 13.48
C GLY A 149 -0.43 -16.31 13.57
N PHE A 150 -0.19 -15.29 12.73
CA PHE A 150 -1.05 -14.12 12.63
C PHE A 150 -2.43 -14.50 12.10
N PHE A 151 -2.51 -15.24 10.99
CA PHE A 151 -3.80 -15.50 10.34
C PHE A 151 -4.75 -16.38 11.18
N ASN A 152 -4.21 -17.18 12.10
CA ASN A 152 -4.97 -18.04 13.01
C ASN A 152 -5.48 -17.36 14.30
N LEU A 153 -5.16 -16.09 14.52
CA LEU A 153 -5.58 -15.39 15.74
C LEU A 153 -7.12 -15.36 15.89
N PRO A 154 -7.64 -15.32 17.13
CA PRO A 154 -9.07 -15.19 17.44
C PRO A 154 -9.69 -13.84 17.05
N LEU A 155 -9.12 -13.10 16.10
CA LEU A 155 -9.56 -11.75 15.72
C LEU A 155 -10.61 -11.74 14.59
N GLY A 156 -11.10 -12.90 14.18
CA GLY A 156 -12.22 -12.97 13.22
C GLY A 156 -11.85 -12.62 11.79
N HIS A 157 -10.60 -12.85 11.35
CA HIS A 157 -10.11 -12.54 9.99
C HIS A 157 -11.05 -13.00 8.86
N TYR A 158 -11.70 -14.16 9.02
CA TYR A 158 -12.66 -14.67 8.05
C TYR A 158 -13.86 -13.72 7.86
N TYR A 159 -14.48 -13.26 8.94
CA TYR A 159 -15.70 -12.46 8.91
C TYR A 159 -15.44 -10.96 8.78
N LEU A 160 -14.35 -10.46 9.35
CA LEU A 160 -14.03 -9.03 9.35
C LEU A 160 -13.19 -8.59 8.16
N VAL A 161 -12.44 -9.50 7.54
CA VAL A 161 -11.52 -9.14 6.44
C VAL A 161 -11.90 -9.87 5.15
N VAL A 162 -11.87 -11.20 5.14
CA VAL A 162 -12.03 -11.97 3.90
C VAL A 162 -13.41 -11.75 3.26
N LEU A 163 -14.50 -11.95 4.01
CA LEU A 163 -15.86 -11.80 3.45
C LEU A 163 -16.17 -10.36 3.00
N PRO A 164 -15.88 -9.31 3.79
CA PRO A 164 -16.10 -7.93 3.36
C PRO A 164 -15.31 -7.58 2.11
N CYS A 165 -14.05 -8.01 1.99
CA CYS A 165 -13.25 -7.77 0.77
C CYS A 165 -13.93 -8.40 -0.46
N LEU A 166 -14.36 -9.66 -0.37
CA LEU A 166 -15.04 -10.32 -1.49
C LEU A 166 -16.40 -9.68 -1.81
N ALA A 167 -17.14 -9.22 -0.79
CA ALA A 167 -18.41 -8.52 -0.97
C ALA A 167 -18.24 -7.15 -1.65
N VAL A 168 -17.19 -6.41 -1.29
CA VAL A 168 -16.87 -5.13 -1.92
C VAL A 168 -16.37 -5.30 -3.35
N GLU A 169 -15.57 -6.34 -3.62
CA GLU A 169 -15.18 -6.65 -5.00
C GLU A 169 -16.41 -6.93 -5.88
N PHE A 170 -17.42 -7.60 -5.33
CA PHE A 170 -18.68 -7.84 -6.03
C PHE A 170 -19.42 -6.55 -6.44
N LEU A 171 -19.23 -5.42 -5.74
CA LEU A 171 -19.81 -4.13 -6.12
C LEU A 171 -19.26 -3.59 -7.44
N GLY A 172 -18.06 -4.02 -7.84
CA GLY A 172 -17.50 -3.73 -9.16
C GLY A 172 -16.85 -2.35 -9.31
N LEU A 173 -16.79 -1.52 -8.27
CA LEU A 173 -16.25 -0.14 -8.36
C LEU A 173 -14.78 -0.09 -8.83
N THR A 174 -14.02 -1.16 -8.59
CA THR A 174 -12.57 -1.24 -8.85
C THR A 174 -12.19 -2.19 -10.00
N HIS A 175 -13.17 -2.71 -10.76
CA HIS A 175 -12.93 -3.68 -11.84
C HIS A 175 -12.13 -3.14 -13.04
N SER A 176 -12.03 -1.83 -13.20
CA SER A 176 -11.19 -1.22 -14.24
C SER A 176 -9.72 -1.56 -14.05
N SER A 177 -9.28 -1.84 -12.81
CA SER A 177 -7.92 -2.31 -12.53
C SER A 177 -7.56 -3.62 -13.24
N TYR A 178 -8.52 -4.52 -13.47
CA TYR A 178 -8.31 -5.76 -14.22
C TYR A 178 -8.04 -5.48 -15.71
N LEU A 179 -8.79 -4.55 -16.30
CA LEU A 179 -8.55 -4.12 -17.68
C LEU A 179 -7.24 -3.36 -17.82
N LEU A 180 -6.94 -2.49 -16.84
CA LEU A 180 -5.68 -1.76 -16.82
C LEU A 180 -4.49 -2.70 -16.67
N LYS A 181 -4.62 -3.76 -15.86
CA LYS A 181 -3.64 -4.84 -15.77
C LYS A 181 -3.43 -5.53 -17.13
N ASP A 182 -4.51 -5.90 -17.82
CA ASP A 182 -4.40 -6.52 -19.15
C ASP A 182 -3.72 -5.58 -20.16
N LEU A 183 -4.02 -4.27 -20.10
CA LEU A 183 -3.35 -3.24 -20.89
C LEU A 183 -1.86 -3.12 -20.54
N LEU A 184 -1.51 -3.07 -19.25
CA LEU A 184 -0.12 -3.03 -18.79
C LEU A 184 0.66 -4.27 -19.24
N CYS A 185 0.07 -5.46 -19.14
CA CYS A 185 0.67 -6.69 -19.65
C CYS A 185 0.92 -6.62 -21.17
N ALA A 186 -0.02 -6.05 -21.93
CA ALA A 186 0.14 -5.87 -23.37
C ALA A 186 1.25 -4.87 -23.72
N ILE A 187 1.30 -3.72 -23.03
CA ILE A 187 2.34 -2.69 -23.21
C ILE A 187 3.72 -3.23 -22.84
N CYS A 188 3.82 -3.93 -21.71
CA CYS A 188 5.06 -4.51 -21.21
C CYS A 188 5.45 -5.82 -21.92
N LYS A 189 4.65 -6.29 -22.89
CA LYS A 189 4.85 -7.56 -23.62
C LYS A 189 5.08 -8.75 -22.69
N ILE A 190 4.35 -8.79 -21.57
CA ILE A 190 4.41 -9.90 -20.62
C ILE A 190 3.65 -11.08 -21.24
N ASP A 191 4.31 -12.23 -21.34
CA ASP A 191 3.71 -13.44 -21.88
C ASP A 191 2.59 -13.95 -20.96
N GLN A 192 1.33 -13.77 -21.40
CA GLN A 192 0.16 -14.19 -20.65
C GLN A 192 0.00 -15.71 -20.60
N SER A 193 0.70 -16.47 -21.46
CA SER A 193 0.67 -17.93 -21.43
C SER A 193 1.41 -18.52 -20.21
N ALA A 194 2.27 -17.73 -19.57
CA ALA A 194 2.94 -18.09 -18.31
C ALA A 194 2.05 -17.91 -17.07
N ALA A 195 0.83 -17.37 -17.22
CA ALA A 195 -0.11 -17.21 -16.12
C ALA A 195 -0.70 -18.56 -15.70
N ASP A 196 -0.88 -18.75 -14.39
CA ASP A 196 -1.48 -19.97 -13.84
C ASP A 196 -2.96 -20.10 -14.30
N PRO A 197 -3.32 -21.13 -15.09
CA PRO A 197 -4.68 -21.30 -15.60
C PRO A 197 -5.71 -21.51 -14.47
N ALA A 198 -5.29 -21.98 -13.29
CA ALA A 198 -6.17 -22.14 -12.14
C ALA A 198 -6.63 -20.80 -11.54
N LYS A 199 -5.90 -19.71 -11.80
CA LYS A 199 -6.19 -18.35 -11.31
C LYS A 199 -6.94 -17.48 -12.33
N ALA A 200 -7.31 -18.03 -13.48
CA ALA A 200 -8.03 -17.28 -14.51
C ALA A 200 -9.45 -16.90 -14.04
N MET A 201 -9.79 -15.61 -14.14
CA MET A 201 -11.15 -15.15 -13.85
C MET A 201 -12.12 -15.53 -14.98
N LYS A 202 -13.31 -16.01 -14.58
CA LYS A 202 -14.42 -16.24 -15.52
C LYS A 202 -14.98 -14.91 -16.01
N LYS A 203 -14.97 -14.70 -17.32
CA LYS A 203 -15.38 -13.45 -17.99
C LYS A 203 -16.86 -13.51 -18.40
N ASP A 204 -17.75 -13.46 -17.41
CA ASP A 204 -19.21 -13.47 -17.65
C ASP A 204 -19.73 -12.09 -18.08
N VAL A 205 -20.98 -12.00 -18.56
CA VAL A 205 -21.62 -10.73 -18.94
C VAL A 205 -21.62 -9.71 -17.78
N TRP A 206 -21.86 -10.19 -16.55
CA TRP A 206 -21.81 -9.38 -15.33
C TRP A 206 -20.41 -8.83 -15.03
N TYR A 207 -19.36 -9.56 -15.39
CA TYR A 207 -17.99 -9.09 -15.25
C TYR A 207 -17.76 -7.86 -16.13
N TYR A 208 -18.14 -7.94 -17.41
CA TYR A 208 -17.99 -6.81 -18.34
C TYR A 208 -18.86 -5.62 -17.96
N ALA A 209 -20.09 -5.83 -17.50
CA ALA A 209 -20.95 -4.74 -17.02
C ALA A 209 -20.30 -3.94 -15.87
N ARG A 210 -19.68 -4.64 -14.90
CA ARG A 210 -18.94 -4.00 -13.80
C ARG A 210 -17.66 -3.32 -14.27
N CYS A 211 -16.95 -3.91 -15.22
CA CYS A 211 -15.80 -3.26 -15.84
C CYS A 211 -16.20 -1.94 -16.51
N VAL A 212 -17.31 -1.91 -17.26
CA VAL A 212 -17.81 -0.67 -17.87
C VAL A 212 -18.14 0.38 -16.81
N LEU A 213 -18.85 -0.01 -15.74
CA LEU A 213 -19.16 0.90 -14.62
C LEU A 213 -17.88 1.48 -14.00
N SER A 214 -16.91 0.63 -13.67
CA SER A 214 -15.64 1.06 -13.07
C SER A 214 -14.84 1.97 -14.01
N VAL A 215 -14.80 1.67 -15.31
CA VAL A 215 -14.13 2.51 -16.30
C VAL A 215 -14.80 3.89 -16.40
N CYS A 216 -16.14 3.93 -16.39
CA CYS A 216 -16.88 5.20 -16.37
C CYS A 216 -16.52 6.02 -15.12
N ILE A 217 -16.46 5.38 -13.94
CA ILE A 217 -16.08 6.04 -12.69
C ILE A 217 -14.64 6.57 -12.76
N VAL A 218 -13.68 5.78 -13.25
CA VAL A 218 -12.28 6.22 -13.36
C VAL A 218 -12.11 7.36 -14.36
N ILE A 219 -12.79 7.31 -15.51
CA ILE A 219 -12.76 8.40 -16.49
C ILE A 219 -13.38 9.67 -15.89
N LEU A 220 -14.51 9.54 -15.18
CA LEU A 220 -15.15 10.64 -14.50
C LEU A 220 -14.22 11.25 -13.44
N SER A 221 -13.66 10.44 -12.54
CA SER A 221 -12.69 10.85 -11.52
C SER A 221 -11.46 11.51 -12.14
N GLY A 222 -10.89 10.92 -13.20
CA GLY A 222 -9.74 11.47 -13.92
C GLY A 222 -10.06 12.83 -14.53
N THR A 223 -11.24 12.98 -15.12
CA THR A 223 -11.69 14.26 -15.69
C THR A 223 -11.80 15.34 -14.62
N PHE A 224 -12.39 15.02 -13.47
CA PHE A 224 -12.46 15.96 -12.34
C PHE A 224 -11.07 16.30 -11.80
N VAL A 225 -10.19 15.32 -11.57
CA VAL A 225 -8.85 15.63 -11.04
C VAL A 225 -8.06 16.51 -12.03
N ILE A 226 -8.00 16.13 -13.32
CA ILE A 226 -7.24 16.88 -14.33
C ILE A 226 -7.78 18.30 -14.48
N LYS A 227 -9.10 18.45 -14.61
CA LYS A 227 -9.69 19.79 -14.79
C LYS A 227 -9.58 20.62 -13.50
N GLY A 228 -9.66 20.00 -12.32
CA GLY A 228 -9.43 20.68 -11.04
C GLY A 228 -8.03 21.28 -10.97
N ILE A 229 -7.01 20.50 -11.33
CA ILE A 229 -5.62 20.97 -11.36
C ILE A 229 -5.44 22.05 -12.44
N ALA A 230 -6.01 21.87 -13.63
CA ALA A 230 -5.89 22.81 -14.74
C ALA A 230 -6.53 24.18 -14.43
N LEU A 231 -7.60 24.20 -13.64
CA LEU A 231 -8.29 25.42 -13.20
C LEU A 231 -7.77 25.99 -11.88
N GLY A 232 -6.75 25.35 -11.27
CA GLY A 232 -6.23 25.79 -9.97
C GLY A 232 -7.20 25.55 -8.81
N GLN A 233 -8.19 24.67 -8.94
CA GLN A 233 -9.23 24.47 -7.94
C GLN A 233 -8.91 23.43 -6.85
N THR A 234 -7.69 22.92 -6.83
CA THR A 234 -7.28 21.86 -5.89
C THR A 234 -6.57 22.44 -4.66
N ASN A 235 -6.51 21.66 -3.58
CA ASN A 235 -5.77 22.06 -2.38
C ASN A 235 -4.24 22.16 -2.60
N ALA A 236 -3.74 21.77 -3.78
CA ALA A 236 -2.34 21.94 -4.18
C ALA A 236 -2.05 23.27 -4.88
N THR A 237 -3.07 24.02 -5.32
CA THR A 237 -2.92 25.25 -6.10
C THR A 237 -3.45 26.49 -5.38
N GLU A 238 -4.36 26.31 -4.42
CA GLU A 238 -4.97 27.38 -3.61
C GLU A 238 -4.91 27.07 -2.10
N GLY A 239 -3.95 26.22 -1.69
CA GLY A 239 -3.83 25.72 -0.33
C GLY A 239 -2.43 25.92 0.29
N PRO A 240 -2.35 26.15 1.61
CA PRO A 240 -1.11 26.51 2.31
C PRO A 240 0.04 25.56 1.99
N GLY A 241 1.13 26.12 1.46
CA GLY A 241 2.41 25.44 1.25
C GLY A 241 2.72 25.06 -0.20
N TRP A 242 1.76 25.19 -1.11
CA TRP A 242 1.95 25.00 -2.57
C TRP A 242 1.28 26.08 -3.42
N ASP A 243 0.87 27.20 -2.81
CA ASP A 243 0.09 28.31 -3.39
C ASP A 243 0.69 28.96 -4.66
N GLU A 244 1.93 28.62 -5.03
CA GLU A 244 2.63 29.13 -6.20
C GLU A 244 3.01 28.05 -7.23
N LEU A 245 2.63 26.78 -7.02
CA LEU A 245 3.01 25.72 -7.95
C LEU A 245 2.18 25.83 -9.24
N PRO A 246 2.82 26.00 -10.42
CA PRO A 246 2.09 26.06 -11.69
C PRO A 246 1.27 24.78 -11.88
N GLY A 247 0.02 24.88 -12.33
CA GLY A 247 -0.87 23.72 -12.50
C GLY A 247 -0.24 22.58 -13.34
N ALA A 248 0.54 22.91 -14.36
CA ALA A 248 1.27 21.91 -15.15
C ALA A 248 2.35 21.16 -14.34
N ALA A 249 3.08 21.86 -13.47
CA ALA A 249 4.05 21.24 -12.58
C ALA A 249 3.36 20.34 -11.54
N ALA A 250 2.19 20.74 -11.03
CA ALA A 250 1.37 19.94 -10.13
C ALA A 250 0.95 18.59 -10.75
N VAL A 251 0.57 18.60 -12.04
CA VAL A 251 0.24 17.37 -12.79
C VAL A 251 1.45 16.45 -12.88
N VAL A 252 2.62 16.97 -13.29
CA VAL A 252 3.84 16.17 -13.46
C VAL A 252 4.28 15.56 -12.12
N VAL A 253 4.28 16.35 -11.05
CA VAL A 253 4.61 15.88 -9.70
C VAL A 253 3.62 14.82 -9.22
N SER A 254 2.33 14.98 -9.53
CA SER A 254 1.30 13.99 -9.18
C SER A 254 1.47 12.67 -9.93
N LEU A 255 1.79 12.72 -11.23
CA LEU A 255 2.10 11.54 -12.02
C LEU A 255 3.32 10.82 -11.46
N LEU A 256 4.35 11.56 -11.04
CA LEU A 256 5.52 10.99 -10.38
C LEU A 256 5.15 10.29 -9.07
N PHE A 257 4.34 10.91 -8.20
CA PHE A 257 3.91 10.29 -6.95
C PHE A 257 3.02 9.05 -7.16
N MET A 258 2.10 9.10 -8.12
CA MET A 258 1.30 7.93 -8.50
C MET A 258 2.18 6.79 -9.03
N PHE A 259 3.19 7.11 -9.83
CA PHE A 259 4.13 6.11 -10.33
C PHE A 259 4.99 5.50 -9.21
N MET A 260 5.50 6.33 -8.30
CA MET A 260 6.23 5.87 -7.11
C MET A 260 5.38 4.93 -6.25
N LEU A 261 4.12 5.29 -6.03
CA LEU A 261 3.16 4.48 -5.29
C LEU A 261 2.89 3.14 -5.99
N ALA A 262 2.67 3.17 -7.31
CA ALA A 262 2.46 1.97 -8.11
C ALA A 262 3.64 1.00 -8.02
N CYS A 263 4.86 1.52 -8.09
CA CYS A 263 6.08 0.74 -7.98
C CYS A 263 6.25 0.16 -6.56
N ALA A 264 6.01 0.94 -5.52
CA ALA A 264 6.11 0.48 -4.13
C ALA A 264 5.15 -0.69 -3.83
N GLU A 265 3.90 -0.58 -4.29
CA GLU A 265 2.86 -1.60 -4.10
C GLU A 265 3.11 -2.86 -4.95
N GLY A 266 3.48 -2.69 -6.22
CA GLY A 266 3.82 -3.80 -7.11
C GLY A 266 5.06 -4.56 -6.63
N LEU A 267 6.08 -3.85 -6.12
CA LEU A 267 7.29 -4.43 -5.57
C LEU A 267 7.01 -5.29 -4.33
N GLN A 268 6.13 -4.83 -3.44
CA GLN A 268 5.76 -5.59 -2.24
C GLN A 268 5.10 -6.91 -2.58
N VAL A 269 4.05 -6.88 -3.40
CA VAL A 269 3.31 -8.09 -3.77
C VAL A 269 4.24 -9.06 -4.49
N SER A 270 5.08 -8.54 -5.39
CA SER A 270 6.05 -9.37 -6.11
C SER A 270 7.07 -10.00 -5.17
N LEU A 271 7.68 -9.23 -4.26
CA LEU A 271 8.67 -9.75 -3.31
C LEU A 271 8.05 -10.82 -2.39
N VAL A 272 6.87 -10.56 -1.81
CA VAL A 272 6.20 -11.53 -0.94
C VAL A 272 5.90 -12.83 -1.71
N SER A 273 5.47 -12.74 -2.97
CA SER A 273 5.22 -13.93 -3.80
C SER A 273 6.51 -14.68 -4.20
N LEU A 274 7.63 -13.98 -4.37
CA LEU A 274 8.92 -14.56 -4.77
C LEU A 274 9.72 -15.14 -3.61
N THR A 275 9.26 -14.99 -2.35
CA THR A 275 9.85 -15.64 -1.17
C THR A 275 10.13 -17.14 -1.36
N ARG A 276 9.39 -17.80 -2.26
CA ARG A 276 9.46 -19.25 -2.53
C ARG A 276 10.05 -19.65 -3.87
N THR A 277 10.35 -18.70 -4.75
CA THR A 277 10.83 -19.05 -6.09
C THR A 277 12.29 -19.46 -6.01
N ARG A 278 12.65 -20.61 -6.63
CA ARG A 278 14.03 -21.08 -6.64
C ARG A 278 14.93 -20.10 -7.39
N TRP A 279 15.77 -19.37 -6.65
CA TRP A 279 16.62 -18.29 -7.14
C TRP A 279 17.59 -18.68 -8.25
N SER A 280 18.00 -19.96 -8.31
CA SER A 280 18.94 -20.47 -9.32
C SER A 280 18.41 -20.39 -10.75
N SER A 281 17.09 -20.44 -10.93
CA SER A 281 16.48 -20.27 -12.27
C SER A 281 16.38 -18.80 -12.67
N LEU A 282 16.29 -17.88 -11.69
CA LEU A 282 16.18 -16.45 -11.92
C LEU A 282 17.49 -15.83 -12.37
N GLU A 283 18.62 -16.34 -11.91
CA GLU A 283 19.95 -15.84 -12.29
C GLU A 283 20.17 -15.88 -13.82
N LYS A 284 19.75 -16.96 -14.49
CA LYS A 284 19.91 -17.14 -15.94
C LYS A 284 18.82 -16.47 -16.77
N SER A 285 17.60 -16.34 -16.24
CA SER A 285 16.44 -15.84 -16.99
C SER A 285 16.17 -14.34 -16.76
N SER A 286 16.50 -13.79 -15.60
CA SER A 286 16.15 -12.43 -15.19
C SER A 286 17.16 -11.89 -14.15
N PRO A 287 18.34 -11.38 -14.60
CA PRO A 287 19.45 -11.03 -13.71
C PRO A 287 19.14 -9.83 -12.79
N LEU A 288 18.30 -8.88 -13.21
CA LEU A 288 17.90 -7.75 -12.36
C LEU A 288 16.94 -8.21 -11.27
N ALA A 289 15.99 -9.10 -11.59
CA ALA A 289 15.11 -9.69 -10.59
C ALA A 289 15.90 -10.45 -9.52
N TYR A 290 16.92 -11.22 -9.93
CA TYR A 290 17.82 -11.90 -8.99
C TYR A 290 18.56 -10.90 -8.08
N ARG A 291 19.12 -9.82 -8.62
CA ARG A 291 19.81 -8.78 -7.83
C ARG A 291 18.89 -8.09 -6.83
N THR A 292 17.69 -7.68 -7.25
CA THR A 292 16.70 -7.03 -6.38
C THR A 292 16.27 -7.96 -5.26
N CYS A 293 15.96 -9.21 -5.59
CA CYS A 293 15.54 -10.17 -4.56
C CYS A 293 16.67 -10.55 -3.61
N ARG A 294 17.90 -10.75 -4.12
CA ARG A 294 19.08 -10.99 -3.27
C ARG A 294 19.30 -9.86 -2.27
N LEU A 295 19.03 -8.61 -2.66
CA LEU A 295 19.09 -7.47 -1.75
C LEU A 295 17.93 -7.49 -0.73
N ALA A 296 16.69 -7.70 -1.19
CA ALA A 296 15.50 -7.70 -0.35
C ALA A 296 15.51 -8.82 0.72
N PHE A 297 16.01 -10.01 0.37
CA PHE A 297 16.01 -11.17 1.26
C PHE A 297 17.27 -11.31 2.11
N ARG A 298 18.22 -10.38 2.02
CA ARG A 298 19.44 -10.41 2.84
C ARG A 298 19.14 -9.92 4.25
N GLY A 299 19.31 -10.81 5.25
CA GLY A 299 19.14 -10.46 6.66
C GLY A 299 17.73 -9.96 6.99
N SER A 300 17.62 -8.80 7.63
CA SER A 300 16.34 -8.17 8.01
C SER A 300 15.81 -7.19 6.95
N HIS A 301 16.39 -7.15 5.74
CA HIS A 301 16.02 -6.15 4.73
C HIS A 301 14.58 -6.28 4.23
N MET A 302 13.96 -7.46 4.28
CA MET A 302 12.56 -7.62 3.90
C MET A 302 11.64 -6.84 4.84
N ASN A 303 11.88 -6.96 6.15
CA ASN A 303 11.10 -6.25 7.15
C ASN A 303 11.38 -4.74 7.09
N ALA A 304 12.64 -4.35 6.86
CA ALA A 304 13.00 -2.94 6.66
C ALA A 304 12.35 -2.35 5.40
N PHE A 305 12.27 -3.13 4.32
CA PHE A 305 11.54 -2.77 3.11
C PHE A 305 10.06 -2.54 3.40
N LEU A 306 9.39 -3.44 4.14
CA LEU A 306 7.97 -3.27 4.50
C LEU A 306 7.73 -1.97 5.27
N VAL A 307 8.63 -1.65 6.21
CA VAL A 307 8.58 -0.41 7.01
C VAL A 307 8.76 0.83 6.12
N GLY A 308 9.86 0.88 5.36
CA GLY A 308 10.17 2.02 4.51
C GLY A 308 9.15 2.25 3.40
N ARG A 309 8.61 1.16 2.82
CA ARG A 309 7.56 1.20 1.80
C ARG A 309 6.26 1.77 2.37
N GLN A 310 5.85 1.36 3.57
CA GLN A 310 4.61 1.88 4.16
C GLN A 310 4.71 3.37 4.43
N PHE A 311 5.86 3.84 4.92
CA PHE A 311 6.10 5.26 5.11
C PHE A 311 6.05 6.04 3.79
N LEU A 312 6.75 5.55 2.75
CA LEU A 312 6.74 6.14 1.41
C LEU A 312 5.32 6.22 0.83
N THR A 313 4.55 5.15 0.99
CA THR A 313 3.16 5.05 0.53
C THR A 313 2.26 6.04 1.26
N ALA A 314 2.39 6.13 2.59
CA ALA A 314 1.60 7.04 3.40
C ALA A 314 1.92 8.51 3.08
N MET A 315 3.20 8.85 2.91
CA MET A 315 3.63 10.18 2.47
C MET A 315 3.06 10.53 1.09
N ASN A 316 3.18 9.63 0.11
CA ASN A 316 2.63 9.84 -1.22
C ASN A 316 1.10 9.99 -1.17
N MET A 317 0.40 9.25 -0.31
CA MET A 317 -1.04 9.37 -0.14
C MET A 317 -1.47 10.73 0.43
N VAL A 318 -0.75 11.26 1.43
CA VAL A 318 -1.04 12.60 1.97
C VAL A 318 -0.84 13.68 0.90
N LEU A 319 0.23 13.60 0.11
CA LEU A 319 0.51 14.54 -0.96
C LEU A 319 -0.52 14.42 -2.10
N LEU A 320 -0.82 13.21 -2.56
CA LEU A 320 -1.84 12.96 -3.58
C LEU A 320 -3.24 13.37 -3.13
N ALA A 321 -3.58 13.21 -1.85
CA ALA A 321 -4.86 13.68 -1.32
C ALA A 321 -4.99 15.20 -1.52
N ARG A 322 -3.92 15.99 -1.36
CA ARG A 322 -3.94 17.44 -1.61
C ARG A 322 -4.12 17.79 -3.08
N VAL A 323 -3.45 17.07 -3.97
CA VAL A 323 -3.57 17.35 -5.42
C VAL A 323 -4.90 16.90 -6.00
N THR A 324 -5.54 15.89 -5.39
CA THR A 324 -6.77 15.30 -5.92
C THR A 324 -8.04 15.77 -5.22
N SER A 325 -7.93 16.50 -4.11
CA SER A 325 -9.06 17.12 -3.40
C SER A 325 -9.23 18.59 -3.77
N TYR A 326 -10.48 19.04 -3.79
CA TYR A 326 -10.82 20.41 -4.17
C TYR A 326 -10.73 21.38 -3.00
N ALA A 327 -10.30 22.59 -3.29
CA ALA A 327 -10.33 23.72 -2.38
C ALA A 327 -11.74 24.33 -2.30
N GLY A 328 -12.07 24.88 -1.14
CA GLY A 328 -13.34 25.52 -0.85
C GLY A 328 -14.14 24.86 0.27
N THR A 329 -15.33 25.41 0.55
CA THR A 329 -16.16 25.05 1.70
C THR A 329 -17.62 24.85 1.30
N GLU A 330 -18.33 23.96 1.98
CA GLU A 330 -19.79 23.73 1.82
C GLU A 330 -20.26 23.55 0.36
N GLY A 331 -19.45 22.87 -0.47
CA GLY A 331 -19.75 22.62 -1.87
C GLY A 331 -19.45 23.78 -2.83
N ALA A 332 -19.00 24.93 -2.32
CA ALA A 332 -18.48 26.02 -3.14
C ALA A 332 -16.99 25.78 -3.46
N LEU A 333 -16.68 25.60 -4.74
CA LEU A 333 -15.31 25.39 -5.23
C LEU A 333 -14.61 26.74 -5.46
N LEU A 334 -13.32 26.79 -5.15
CA LEU A 334 -12.47 27.97 -5.36
C LEU A 334 -11.28 27.61 -6.25
N PRO A 335 -10.88 28.49 -7.21
CA PRO A 335 -11.58 29.68 -7.70
C PRO A 335 -12.64 29.32 -8.77
N GLY A 336 -13.73 30.09 -8.90
CA GLY A 336 -14.58 30.02 -10.09
C GLY A 336 -15.84 29.13 -10.03
N GLY A 337 -16.29 28.69 -8.84
CA GLY A 337 -17.65 28.19 -8.64
C GLY A 337 -17.91 26.73 -9.07
N ASP A 338 -19.20 26.35 -9.06
CA ASP A 338 -19.69 24.99 -9.31
C ASP A 338 -19.68 24.61 -10.80
N TRP A 339 -19.37 23.35 -11.10
CA TRP A 339 -19.34 22.80 -12.46
C TRP A 339 -20.72 22.32 -12.95
N GLY A 340 -21.79 22.69 -12.27
CA GLY A 340 -23.17 22.32 -12.60
C GLY A 340 -23.61 20.97 -12.03
N PHE A 341 -22.85 20.40 -11.08
CA PHE A 341 -23.20 19.14 -10.41
C PHE A 341 -23.89 19.36 -9.06
N GLY A 342 -23.95 20.61 -8.59
CA GLY A 342 -24.59 20.99 -7.35
C GLY A 342 -23.65 20.91 -6.15
N GLN A 343 -23.97 21.70 -5.13
CA GLN A 343 -23.19 21.80 -3.90
C GLN A 343 -23.05 20.45 -3.18
N GLY A 344 -24.08 19.60 -3.21
CA GLY A 344 -24.03 18.27 -2.59
C GLY A 344 -23.00 17.35 -3.23
N PHE A 345 -22.92 17.33 -4.57
CA PHE A 345 -21.92 16.55 -5.29
C PHE A 345 -20.51 17.07 -5.00
N ASN A 346 -20.32 18.38 -5.07
CA ASN A 346 -19.03 19.02 -4.82
C ASN A 346 -18.56 18.75 -3.39
N ALA A 347 -19.43 18.94 -2.40
CA ALA A 347 -19.12 18.69 -1.00
C ALA A 347 -18.79 17.21 -0.75
N ALA A 348 -19.60 16.29 -1.26
CA ALA A 348 -19.48 14.87 -0.92
C ALA A 348 -18.40 14.12 -1.71
N LEU A 349 -18.09 14.52 -2.94
CA LEU A 349 -17.24 13.73 -3.85
C LEU A 349 -15.95 14.46 -4.26
N LEU A 350 -15.98 15.79 -4.40
CA LEU A 350 -14.82 16.59 -4.83
C LEU A 350 -14.02 17.15 -3.65
N GLN A 351 -14.69 17.85 -2.72
CA GLN A 351 -14.06 18.46 -1.54
C GLN A 351 -13.61 17.42 -0.53
N THR A 352 -14.31 16.28 -0.43
CA THR A 352 -13.85 15.13 0.35
C THR A 352 -12.62 14.46 -0.26
N GLY A 353 -12.35 14.65 -1.56
CA GLY A 353 -11.30 13.92 -2.28
C GLY A 353 -11.66 12.47 -2.60
N PHE A 354 -12.93 12.04 -2.43
CA PHE A 354 -13.34 10.66 -2.72
C PHE A 354 -13.13 10.28 -4.20
N MET A 355 -13.38 11.20 -5.14
CA MET A 355 -13.10 10.97 -6.56
C MET A 355 -11.61 10.78 -6.84
N GLY A 356 -10.77 11.58 -6.19
CA GLY A 356 -9.31 11.49 -6.24
C GLY A 356 -8.80 10.15 -5.72
N ALA A 357 -9.30 9.76 -4.56
CA ALA A 357 -9.06 8.46 -3.94
C ALA A 357 -9.39 7.29 -4.89
N LEU A 358 -10.56 7.31 -5.55
CA LEU A 358 -10.96 6.28 -6.52
C LEU A 358 -10.02 6.21 -7.71
N LEU A 359 -9.56 7.35 -8.23
CA LEU A 359 -8.58 7.41 -9.32
C LEU A 359 -7.25 6.77 -8.89
N VAL A 360 -6.70 7.19 -7.75
CA VAL A 360 -5.41 6.71 -7.23
C VAL A 360 -5.47 5.21 -6.94
N VAL A 361 -6.55 4.71 -6.33
CA VAL A 361 -6.70 3.27 -6.05
C VAL A 361 -6.73 2.45 -7.33
N ASN A 362 -7.52 2.84 -8.33
CA ASN A 362 -7.67 2.06 -9.55
C ASN A 362 -6.40 2.11 -10.41
N VAL A 363 -5.82 3.29 -10.59
CA VAL A 363 -4.73 3.53 -11.54
C VAL A 363 -3.36 3.29 -10.92
N ALA A 364 -3.11 3.83 -9.72
CA ALA A 364 -1.79 3.76 -9.10
C ALA A 364 -1.60 2.46 -8.30
N GLN A 365 -2.57 2.06 -7.48
CA GLN A 365 -2.33 0.95 -6.52
C GLN A 365 -2.75 -0.42 -7.08
N LEU A 366 -3.99 -0.56 -7.54
CA LEU A 366 -4.54 -1.87 -7.86
C LEU A 366 -3.92 -2.50 -9.10
N ALA A 367 -3.73 -1.73 -10.17
CA ALA A 367 -3.22 -2.29 -11.42
C ALA A 367 -1.83 -2.92 -11.25
N SER A 368 -0.93 -2.27 -10.50
CA SER A 368 0.41 -2.82 -10.24
C SER A 368 0.37 -4.01 -9.27
N GLN A 369 -0.46 -3.98 -8.22
CA GLN A 369 -0.62 -5.10 -7.27
C GLN A 369 -1.16 -6.34 -7.97
N VAL A 370 -2.21 -6.21 -8.77
CA VAL A 370 -2.80 -7.34 -9.50
C VAL A 370 -1.79 -7.86 -10.53
N THR A 371 -1.10 -6.98 -11.26
CA THR A 371 -0.04 -7.40 -12.22
C THR A 371 1.08 -8.18 -11.51
N ALA A 372 1.53 -7.68 -10.35
CA ALA A 372 2.55 -8.31 -9.52
C ALA A 372 2.13 -9.68 -8.98
N SER A 373 0.85 -9.86 -8.62
CA SER A 373 0.36 -11.16 -8.12
C SER A 373 0.37 -12.27 -9.18
N ILE A 374 0.26 -11.90 -10.47
CA ILE A 374 0.24 -12.85 -11.58
C ILE A 374 1.65 -13.01 -12.20
N PHE A 375 2.40 -11.90 -12.35
CA PHE A 375 3.69 -11.85 -13.03
C PHE A 375 4.80 -11.21 -12.16
N PRO A 376 5.12 -11.79 -11.00
CA PRO A 376 6.00 -11.15 -10.03
C PRO A 376 7.45 -10.95 -10.54
N VAL A 377 7.96 -11.91 -11.32
CA VAL A 377 9.32 -11.81 -11.90
C VAL A 377 9.39 -10.67 -12.91
N ALA A 378 8.40 -10.55 -13.80
CA ALA A 378 8.36 -9.50 -14.82
C ALA A 378 8.27 -8.10 -14.20
N VAL A 379 7.51 -7.95 -13.11
CA VAL A 379 7.39 -6.67 -12.40
C VAL A 379 8.71 -6.26 -11.76
N ILE A 380 9.44 -7.18 -11.09
CA ILE A 380 10.70 -6.85 -10.41
C ILE A 380 11.87 -6.68 -11.38
N ASN A 381 11.82 -7.30 -12.57
CA ASN A 381 12.92 -7.31 -13.53
C ASN A 381 13.12 -5.97 -14.26
N ASN A 382 13.21 -4.86 -13.54
CA ASN A 382 13.54 -3.55 -14.07
C ASN A 382 14.41 -2.74 -13.10
N HIS A 383 15.09 -1.71 -13.62
CA HIS A 383 16.00 -0.86 -12.85
C HIS A 383 15.27 -0.01 -11.80
N PHE A 384 14.05 0.42 -12.11
CA PHE A 384 13.29 1.31 -11.24
C PHE A 384 12.88 0.63 -9.94
N MET A 385 12.45 -0.64 -9.98
CA MET A 385 12.10 -1.44 -8.80
C MET A 385 13.29 -1.66 -7.87
N ASN A 386 14.49 -1.91 -8.43
CA ASN A 386 15.71 -1.99 -7.63
C ASN A 386 16.03 -0.65 -6.94
N TRP A 387 15.84 0.47 -7.65
CA TRP A 387 16.02 1.80 -7.08
C TRP A 387 14.97 2.10 -5.99
N THR A 388 13.70 1.76 -6.22
CA THR A 388 12.62 1.88 -5.22
C THR A 388 12.92 1.06 -3.97
N LEU A 389 13.41 -0.18 -4.12
CA LEU A 389 13.85 -1.01 -2.98
C LEU A 389 14.91 -0.28 -2.15
N ARG A 390 15.97 0.25 -2.79
CA ARG A 390 17.03 0.98 -2.09
C ARG A 390 16.52 2.23 -1.40
N LEU A 391 15.61 2.97 -2.03
CA LEU A 391 14.97 4.13 -1.42
C LEU A 391 14.21 3.75 -0.16
N THR A 392 13.43 2.67 -0.18
CA THR A 392 12.69 2.22 1.02
C THR A 392 13.62 1.76 2.15
N LEU A 393 14.74 1.10 1.82
CA LEU A 393 15.76 0.75 2.81
C LEU A 393 16.43 2.00 3.40
N LEU A 394 16.68 3.03 2.58
CA LEU A 394 17.20 4.31 3.06
C LEU A 394 16.20 5.01 4.00
N ILE A 395 14.90 4.96 3.67
CA ILE A 395 13.85 5.52 4.52
C ILE A 395 13.82 4.81 5.88
N GLU A 396 13.87 3.48 5.91
CA GLU A 396 13.92 2.75 7.19
C GLU A 396 15.18 3.09 7.99
N PHE A 397 16.33 3.25 7.31
CA PHE A 397 17.57 3.67 7.94
C PHE A 397 17.48 5.03 8.66
N THR A 398 16.58 5.94 8.23
CA THR A 398 16.34 7.21 8.96
C THR A 398 15.72 7.01 10.34
N GLY A 399 15.07 5.86 10.57
CA GLY A 399 14.51 5.49 11.86
C GLY A 399 13.21 6.21 12.27
N ILE A 400 12.63 7.05 11.41
CA ILE A 400 11.39 7.80 11.70
C ILE A 400 10.22 6.87 12.08
N VAL A 401 10.22 5.64 11.55
CA VAL A 401 9.17 4.64 11.75
C VAL A 401 9.55 3.51 12.70
N ASN A 402 10.69 3.61 13.42
CA ASN A 402 11.18 2.53 14.30
C ASN A 402 10.26 2.19 15.48
N ALA A 403 9.29 3.06 15.81
CA ALA A 403 8.28 2.80 16.83
C ALA A 403 7.41 1.56 16.55
N CYS A 404 7.35 1.09 15.30
CA CYS A 404 6.61 -0.13 14.95
C CYS A 404 7.26 -1.41 15.51
N TRP A 405 8.58 -1.44 15.73
CA TRP A 405 9.30 -2.65 16.18
C TRP A 405 8.95 -3.08 17.61
N PRO A 406 8.95 -2.19 18.62
CA PRO A 406 8.46 -2.54 19.95
C PRO A 406 7.00 -3.00 19.93
N LEU A 407 6.16 -2.38 19.10
CA LEU A 407 4.74 -2.68 19.02
C LEU A 407 4.46 -4.05 18.38
N ALA A 408 5.20 -4.39 17.31
CA ALA A 408 5.17 -5.73 16.72
C ALA A 408 5.57 -6.80 17.75
N LYS A 409 6.67 -6.59 18.48
CA LYS A 409 7.12 -7.51 19.54
C LYS A 409 6.11 -7.62 20.68
N LEU A 410 5.46 -6.52 21.05
CA LEU A 410 4.40 -6.53 22.06
C LEU A 410 3.23 -7.38 21.59
N MET A 411 2.81 -7.24 20.33
CA MET A 411 1.72 -8.01 19.75
C MET A 411 2.05 -9.52 19.70
N GLU A 412 3.26 -9.88 19.27
CA GLU A 412 3.72 -11.28 19.28
C GLU A 412 3.68 -11.89 20.67
N ARG A 413 4.13 -11.14 21.69
CA ARG A 413 4.12 -11.58 23.09
C ARG A 413 2.70 -11.69 23.63
N ALA A 414 1.84 -10.70 23.34
CA ALA A 414 0.47 -10.65 23.82
C ALA A 414 -0.34 -11.86 23.32
N PHE A 415 -0.15 -12.25 22.06
CA PHE A 415 -0.88 -13.37 21.45
C PHE A 415 -0.12 -14.70 21.48
N ARG A 416 1.10 -14.74 22.03
CA ARG A 416 1.96 -15.94 22.10
C ARG A 416 2.07 -16.65 20.75
N MET A 417 2.35 -15.89 19.69
CA MET A 417 2.36 -16.43 18.33
C MET A 417 3.54 -17.39 18.13
N ALA A 418 3.23 -18.61 17.71
CA ALA A 418 4.23 -19.62 17.36
C ALA A 418 4.94 -19.25 16.04
N PRO A 419 6.22 -19.62 15.88
CA PRO A 419 6.88 -19.60 14.58
C PRO A 419 6.13 -20.49 13.58
N ASP A 420 6.17 -20.14 12.30
CA ASP A 420 5.48 -20.91 11.27
C ASP A 420 6.11 -22.32 11.13
N PRO A 421 5.31 -23.40 11.08
CA PRO A 421 5.80 -24.78 10.94
C PRO A 421 6.23 -25.12 9.51
N ILE A 422 5.83 -24.30 8.55
CA ILE A 422 6.27 -24.39 7.18
C ILE A 422 7.69 -23.83 7.15
N ASN A 423 8.62 -24.48 6.45
CA ASN A 423 9.92 -23.88 6.08
C ASN A 423 9.67 -22.68 5.15
N CYS A 424 9.12 -21.59 5.69
CA CYS A 424 9.03 -20.27 5.08
C CYS A 424 10.40 -19.58 5.10
N HIS A 425 11.37 -20.15 5.83
CA HIS A 425 12.73 -19.68 5.89
C HIS A 425 13.48 -20.14 4.65
N LEU A 426 13.63 -19.20 3.72
CA LEU A 426 14.80 -19.00 2.86
C LEU A 426 15.78 -20.18 2.93
N ASP A 427 15.80 -21.03 1.89
CA ASP A 427 16.92 -21.94 1.65
C ASP A 427 18.22 -21.10 1.68
N GLY A 428 18.90 -21.08 2.84
CA GLY A 428 20.09 -20.27 3.10
C GLY A 428 20.18 -19.54 4.45
N ALA A 429 19.13 -19.42 5.27
CA ALA A 429 19.20 -18.71 6.54
C ALA A 429 18.77 -19.57 7.74
N LYS A 430 19.74 -20.14 8.47
CA LYS A 430 19.50 -20.63 9.84
C LYS A 430 19.42 -19.43 10.78
N GLN A 431 18.25 -19.15 11.34
CA GLN A 431 18.14 -18.32 12.54
C GLN A 431 18.33 -19.21 13.78
N SER A 432 19.38 -18.97 14.57
CA SER A 432 19.43 -19.42 15.96
C SER A 432 19.04 -18.25 16.87
N SER A 433 17.95 -18.41 17.60
CA SER A 433 17.54 -17.51 18.66
C SER A 433 18.51 -17.60 19.84
N THR A 434 19.42 -16.63 19.97
CA THR A 434 20.01 -16.30 21.29
C THR A 434 20.42 -14.82 21.36
N SER A 435 20.09 -14.20 22.49
CA SER A 435 20.36 -12.82 22.95
C SER A 435 21.42 -11.99 22.21
N GLY A 436 21.00 -10.77 21.82
CA GLY A 436 21.81 -9.55 21.86
C GLY A 436 23.04 -9.48 20.94
N LYS A 437 22.92 -8.70 19.86
CA LYS A 437 23.90 -8.44 18.77
C LYS A 437 23.96 -9.56 17.72
N ILE A 438 23.41 -9.26 16.54
CA ILE A 438 23.48 -10.11 15.36
C ILE A 438 24.73 -9.74 14.57
N VAL A 439 25.75 -10.58 14.65
CA VAL A 439 26.81 -10.67 13.65
C VAL A 439 26.49 -11.91 12.82
N ILE A 440 26.25 -11.72 11.51
CA ILE A 440 26.08 -12.84 10.59
C ILE A 440 27.48 -13.31 10.18
N GLN A 441 27.87 -14.51 10.62
CA GLN A 441 29.06 -15.16 10.14
C GLN A 441 28.72 -15.92 8.85
N TRP A 442 29.18 -15.39 7.72
CA TRP A 442 29.15 -16.08 6.43
C TRP A 442 30.23 -17.18 6.48
N THR A 443 29.89 -18.45 6.23
CA THR A 443 30.89 -19.44 5.81
C THR A 443 30.91 -19.45 4.29
N PRO A 444 31.94 -18.84 3.64
CA PRO A 444 32.00 -18.74 2.19
C PRO A 444 32.23 -20.10 1.55
N ASN A 445 31.47 -20.41 0.51
CA ASN A 445 31.92 -21.37 -0.48
C ASN A 445 32.87 -20.61 -1.43
N THR A 446 34.14 -20.51 -1.03
CA THR A 446 35.20 -19.68 -1.63
C THR A 446 35.40 -19.89 -3.13
N ALA A 447 34.95 -21.02 -3.68
CA ALA A 447 35.01 -21.31 -5.10
C ALA A 447 34.04 -20.47 -5.96
N VAL A 448 32.87 -20.10 -5.42
CA VAL A 448 31.83 -19.40 -6.19
C VAL A 448 32.11 -17.91 -6.28
N GLU A 449 32.59 -17.28 -5.21
CA GLU A 449 33.02 -15.87 -5.26
C GLU A 449 34.24 -15.69 -6.16
N ALA A 450 35.23 -16.60 -6.10
CA ALA A 450 36.38 -16.55 -7.00
C ALA A 450 35.98 -16.71 -8.49
N ALA A 451 34.91 -17.46 -8.78
CA ALA A 451 34.38 -17.61 -10.13
C ALA A 451 33.60 -16.38 -10.59
N VAL A 452 32.80 -15.78 -9.70
CA VAL A 452 32.02 -14.57 -10.00
C VAL A 452 32.92 -13.34 -10.12
N GLU A 453 33.96 -13.23 -9.28
CA GLU A 453 34.92 -12.13 -9.34
C GLU A 453 35.79 -12.22 -10.59
N ARG A 454 36.18 -13.43 -11.01
CA ARG A 454 36.83 -13.64 -12.32
C ARG A 454 35.94 -13.29 -13.49
N ALA A 455 34.67 -13.68 -13.46
CA ALA A 455 33.72 -13.39 -14.54
C ALA A 455 33.44 -11.88 -14.68
N VAL A 456 33.30 -11.15 -13.55
CA VAL A 456 33.10 -9.70 -13.56
C VAL A 456 34.36 -8.96 -14.04
N VAL A 457 35.55 -9.46 -13.69
CA VAL A 457 36.82 -8.88 -14.18
C VAL A 457 37.03 -9.17 -15.67
N GLU A 458 36.65 -10.35 -16.17
CA GLU A 458 36.68 -10.69 -17.60
C GLU A 458 35.70 -9.82 -18.40
N GLU A 459 34.48 -9.63 -17.91
CA GLU A 459 33.45 -8.80 -18.57
C GLU A 459 33.88 -7.32 -18.62
N ALA A 460 34.48 -6.80 -17.54
CA ALA A 460 35.04 -5.46 -17.50
C ALA A 460 36.30 -5.28 -18.39
N ALA A 461 37.07 -6.35 -18.61
CA ALA A 461 38.22 -6.33 -19.51
C ALA A 461 37.77 -6.36 -20.99
N VAL A 462 36.72 -7.12 -21.31
CA VAL A 462 36.11 -7.17 -22.64
C VAL A 462 35.45 -5.83 -22.99
N GLU A 463 34.77 -5.17 -22.05
CA GLU A 463 34.22 -3.82 -22.26
C GLU A 463 35.30 -2.76 -22.50
N ARG A 464 36.46 -2.86 -21.83
CA ARG A 464 37.58 -1.91 -22.07
C ARG A 464 38.26 -2.14 -23.42
N ALA A 465 38.40 -3.39 -23.85
CA ALA A 465 38.97 -3.73 -25.15
C ALA A 465 38.03 -3.40 -26.34
N ALA A 466 36.75 -3.12 -26.08
CA ALA A 466 35.79 -2.68 -27.10
C ALA A 466 35.74 -1.14 -27.26
N VAL A 467 36.45 -0.40 -26.39
CA VAL A 467 36.45 1.07 -26.36
C VAL A 467 37.80 1.66 -26.81
N GLU A 468 38.85 0.85 -26.92
CA GLU A 468 40.08 1.14 -27.68
C GLU A 468 39.97 0.60 -29.12
#